data_AF-A0A538CGV3-F1
#
_entry.id   AF-A0A538CGV3-F1
#
_cell.length_a   1.000
_cell.length_b   1.000
_cell.length_c   1.000
_cell.angle_alpha   90.00
_cell.angle_beta   90.00
_cell.angle_gamma   90.00
#
_symmetry.space_group_name_H-M   'P 1'
#
loop_
_entity.id
_entity.type
_entity.pdbx_description
1 polymer ?
#
loop_
_entity_poly.entity_id
_entity_poly.type
_entity_poly.pdbx_seq_one_letter_code
_entity_poly.pdbx_strand_id
1 'polypeptide(L)' 'MATIEVWTFAVATPPNIDLSGFTAEARDGKIGKVDEATHEAGGSFIVVDTGPWIFGKKVMLPAGTIRDIDPDTETI' A
#
# COMPACT_ATOMS: atom_id res chain seq x y z
N MET A 1 19.54 13.54 7.98
CA MET A 1 18.17 13.50 7.43
C MET A 1 18.03 12.18 6.69
N ALA A 2 17.01 11.38 6.97
CA ALA A 2 16.72 10.19 6.17
C ALA A 2 15.96 10.62 4.90
N THR A 3 16.47 10.23 3.74
CA THR A 3 15.80 10.43 2.46
C THR A 3 14.74 9.33 2.30
N ILE A 4 13.49 9.70 2.05
CA ILE A 4 12.45 8.72 1.67
C ILE A 4 12.50 8.57 0.16
N GLU A 5 12.79 7.37 -0.31
CA GLU A 5 12.60 6.97 -1.71
C GLU A 5 11.09 6.75 -1.95
N VAL A 6 10.37 7.82 -2.29
CA VAL A 6 8.90 7.88 -2.30
C VAL A 6 8.24 6.78 -3.12
N TRP A 7 8.89 6.31 -4.19
CA TRP A 7 8.34 5.34 -5.14
C TRP A 7 8.92 3.93 -5.01
N THR A 8 9.62 3.65 -3.91
CA THR A 8 10.22 2.34 -3.65
C THR A 8 9.75 1.80 -2.32
N PHE A 9 9.35 0.52 -2.26
CA PHE A 9 9.03 -0.12 -0.99
C PHE A 9 10.28 -0.15 -0.10
N ALA A 10 10.20 0.49 1.06
CA ALA A 10 11.29 0.50 2.04
C ALA A 10 11.30 -0.78 2.90
N VAL A 11 10.22 -1.57 2.83
CA VAL A 11 10.03 -2.82 3.56
C VAL A 11 10.37 -4.02 2.69
N ALA A 12 10.80 -5.10 3.34
CA ALA A 12 11.04 -6.36 2.64
C ALA A 12 9.71 -6.93 2.14
N THR A 13 9.46 -6.80 0.84
CA THR A 13 8.31 -7.43 0.19
C THR A 13 8.73 -8.82 -0.32
N PRO A 14 7.98 -9.90 -0.02
CA PRO A 14 8.25 -11.19 -0.63
C PRO A 14 8.24 -11.05 -2.16
N PRO A 15 9.20 -11.65 -2.88
CA PRO A 15 9.23 -11.55 -4.34
C PRO A 15 7.93 -12.13 -4.93
N ASN A 16 7.25 -11.33 -5.76
CA ASN A 16 5.98 -11.67 -6.43
C ASN A 16 4.75 -11.85 -5.52
N ILE A 17 4.72 -11.23 -4.32
CA ILE A 17 3.45 -11.15 -3.58
C ILE A 17 2.47 -10.25 -4.35
N ASP A 18 1.24 -10.72 -4.53
CA ASP A 18 0.14 -9.89 -4.99
C ASP A 18 -0.50 -9.22 -3.78
N LEU A 19 -0.40 -7.89 -3.70
CA LEU A 19 -0.97 -7.11 -2.61
C LEU A 19 -2.46 -6.78 -2.84
N SER A 20 -3.02 -7.12 -4.00
CA SER A 20 -4.43 -6.88 -4.32
C SER A 20 -5.32 -7.61 -3.32
N GLY A 21 -6.30 -6.91 -2.76
CA GLY A 21 -7.22 -7.44 -1.75
C GLY A 21 -6.78 -7.26 -0.30
N PHE A 22 -5.50 -6.92 -0.05
CA PHE A 22 -4.99 -6.64 1.29
C PHE A 22 -5.79 -5.49 1.93
N THR A 23 -5.95 -5.55 3.25
CA THR A 23 -6.55 -4.46 4.02
C THR A 23 -5.50 -3.37 4.21
N ALA A 24 -5.81 -2.15 3.78
CA ALA A 24 -4.96 -1.00 4.03
C ALA A 24 -5.34 -0.35 5.35
N GLU A 25 -4.36 -0.12 6.21
CA GLU A 25 -4.51 0.52 7.52
C GLU A 25 -3.56 1.71 7.66
N ALA A 26 -4.12 2.82 8.14
CA ALA A 26 -3.34 3.93 8.62
C ALA A 26 -3.15 3.80 10.14
N ARG A 27 -2.37 4.72 10.73
CA ARG A 27 -2.09 4.72 12.18
C ARG A 27 -3.33 4.88 13.05
N ASP A 28 -4.40 5.44 12.49
CA ASP A 28 -5.69 5.68 13.13
C ASP A 28 -6.73 4.61 12.77
N GLY A 29 -6.34 3.58 12.02
CA GLY A 29 -7.14 2.39 11.74
C GLY A 29 -7.30 2.12 10.25
N LYS A 30 -8.20 1.21 9.93
CA LYS A 30 -8.49 0.77 8.57
C LYS A 30 -8.88 1.94 7.67
N ILE A 31 -8.34 1.99 6.45
CA ILE A 31 -8.71 2.97 5.43
C ILE A 31 -9.37 2.36 4.21
N GLY A 32 -9.18 1.06 3.94
CA GLY A 32 -9.75 0.45 2.74
C GLY A 32 -9.19 -0.92 2.41
N LYS A 33 -9.29 -1.27 1.12
CA LYS A 33 -8.66 -2.44 0.52
C LYS A 33 -7.81 -2.05 -0.67
N VAL A 34 -6.69 -2.72 -0.87
CA VAL A 34 -5.87 -2.57 -2.06
C VAL A 34 -6.64 -3.12 -3.26
N ASP A 35 -6.81 -2.30 -4.28
CA ASP A 35 -7.45 -2.63 -5.54
C ASP A 35 -6.41 -3.01 -6.62
N GLU A 36 -5.24 -2.36 -6.60
CA GLU A 36 -4.12 -2.62 -7.52
C GLU A 36 -2.79 -2.31 -6.82
N ALA A 37 -1.73 -3.04 -7.19
CA ALA A 37 -0.36 -2.76 -6.75
C ALA A 37 0.64 -2.88 -7.90
N THR A 38 1.59 -1.94 -7.96
CA THR A 38 2.67 -1.88 -8.96
C THR A 38 4.02 -2.00 -8.27
N HIS A 39 4.89 -2.85 -8.81
CA HIS A 39 6.25 -3.13 -8.30
C HIS A 39 7.35 -2.69 -9.27
N GLU A 40 7.08 -1.68 -10.13
CA GLU A 40 8.06 -1.15 -11.06
C GLU A 40 9.19 -0.40 -10.33
N ALA A 41 10.43 -0.64 -10.74
CA ALA A 41 11.60 0.00 -10.17
C ALA A 41 11.53 1.53 -10.35
N GLY A 42 11.45 2.26 -9.23
CA GLY A 42 11.33 3.73 -9.24
C GLY A 42 9.92 4.26 -9.52
N GLY A 43 8.91 3.39 -9.60
CA GLY A 43 7.51 3.74 -9.90
C GLY A 43 6.50 2.88 -9.15
N SER A 44 6.85 2.33 -7.99
CA SER A 44 5.96 1.44 -7.23
C SER A 44 4.91 2.23 -6.44
N PHE A 45 3.66 1.77 -6.47
CA PHE A 45 2.52 2.35 -5.74
C PHE A 45 1.44 1.30 -5.51
N ILE A 46 0.51 1.61 -4.61
CA ILE A 46 -0.75 0.87 -4.44
C ILE A 46 -1.93 1.80 -4.70
N VAL A 47 -3.03 1.24 -5.19
CA VAL A 47 -4.32 1.90 -5.28
C VAL A 47 -5.22 1.30 -4.21
N VAL A 48 -5.77 2.14 -3.33
CA VAL A 48 -6.66 1.71 -2.25
C VAL A 48 -8.07 2.16 -2.56
N ASP A 49 -9.00 1.21 -2.61
CA ASP A 49 -10.43 1.48 -2.53
C ASP A 49 -10.81 1.72 -1.07
N THR A 50 -11.22 2.96 -0.80
CA THR A 50 -11.55 3.45 0.53
C THR A 50 -13.00 3.22 0.92
N GLY A 51 -13.78 2.58 0.03
CA GLY A 51 -15.18 2.28 0.25
C GLY A 51 -16.03 3.54 0.48
N PRO A 52 -17.20 3.40 1.13
CA PRO A 52 -18.17 4.50 1.26
C PRO A 52 -17.69 5.67 2.13
N TRP A 53 -16.61 5.48 2.90
CA TRP A 53 -16.22 6.34 4.02
C TRP A 53 -15.51 7.64 3.58
N ILE A 54 -15.07 7.75 2.33
CA ILE A 54 -14.57 9.01 1.75
C ILE A 54 -14.96 9.12 0.27
N PHE A 55 -16.27 9.21 0.05
CA PHE A 55 -16.90 9.39 -1.28
C PHE A 55 -16.73 8.22 -2.26
N GLY A 56 -16.37 7.00 -1.82
CA GLY A 56 -16.22 5.86 -2.73
C GLY A 56 -15.09 6.08 -3.73
N LYS A 57 -13.96 6.63 -3.29
CA LYS A 57 -12.82 6.96 -4.16
C LYS A 57 -11.71 5.93 -4.03
N LYS A 58 -11.08 5.65 -5.16
CA LYS A 58 -9.78 4.99 -5.22
C LYS A 58 -8.68 6.04 -5.09
N VAL A 59 -7.71 5.80 -4.22
CA VAL A 59 -6.57 6.70 -3.97
C VAL A 59 -5.25 5.98 -4.23
N MET A 60 -4.30 6.68 -4.84
CA MET A 60 -2.95 6.15 -5.07
C MET A 60 -2.05 6.52 -3.89
N LEU A 61 -1.35 5.53 -3.34
CA LEU A 61 -0.32 5.71 -2.32
C LEU A 61 1.04 5.26 -2.87
N PRO A 62 2.07 6.13 -2.87
CA PRO A 62 3.42 5.75 -3.27
C PRO A 62 3.99 4.66 -2.35
N ALA A 63 4.73 3.70 -2.89
CA ALA A 63 5.27 2.57 -2.14
C ALA A 63 6.17 2.97 -0.95
N GLY A 64 6.88 4.10 -1.06
CA GLY A 64 7.72 4.63 0.03
C GLY A 64 6.94 5.16 1.22
N THR A 65 5.60 5.25 1.13
CA THR A 65 4.73 5.58 2.27
C THR A 65 4.35 4.37 3.10
N ILE A 66 4.48 3.17 2.54
CA ILE A 66 4.16 1.90 3.20
C ILE A 66 5.23 1.57 4.24
N ARG A 67 4.78 1.23 5.44
CA ARG A 67 5.66 1.00 6.59
C ARG A 67 5.81 -0.44 6.99
N ASP A 68 4.82 -1.27 6.68
CA ASP A 68 4.82 -2.68 7.00
C ASP A 68 3.95 -3.43 6.00
N ILE A 69 4.22 -4.72 5.80
CA ILE A 69 3.38 -5.63 5.02
C ILE A 69 3.34 -6.92 5.81
N ASP A 70 2.13 -7.34 6.20
CA ASP A 70 1.90 -8.60 6.89
C ASP A 70 1.17 -9.57 5.94
N PRO A 71 1.89 -10.56 5.36
CA PRO A 71 1.29 -11.58 4.49
C PRO A 71 0.40 -12.58 5.23
N ASP A 72 0.59 -12.77 6.53
CA ASP A 72 -0.18 -13.75 7.31
C ASP A 72 -1.59 -13.22 7.60
N THR A 73 -1.73 -11.90 7.78
CA THR A 73 -3.02 -11.24 7.99
C THR A 73 -3.57 -10.51 6.77
N GLU A 74 -2.83 -10.48 5.66
CA GLU A 74 -3.14 -9.71 4.45
C GLU A 74 -3.37 -8.21 4.73
N THR A 75 -2.45 -7.59 5.48
CA THR A 75 -2.54 -6.17 5.91
C THR A 75 -1.34 -5.34 5.42
N ILE A 76 -1.60 -4.07 5.07
CA ILE A 76 -0.60 -3.07 4.63
C ILE A 76 -0.80 -1.71 5.30
#